data_AF-A0A1F6IFD8-F1
#
_entry.id   AF-A0A1F6IFD8-F1
#
_cell.length_a   1.000
_cell.length_b   1.000
_cell.length_c   1.000
_cell.angle_alpha   90.00
_cell.angle_beta   90.00
_cell.angle_gamma   90.00
#
_symmetry.space_group_name_H-M   'P 1'
#
loop_
_entity.id
_entity.type
_entity.pdbx_description
1 polymer ?
#
loop_
_entity_poly.entity_id
_entity_poly.type
_entity_poly.pdbx_seq_one_letter_code
_entity_poly.pdbx_strand_id
1 'polypeptide(L)'
;MISGNKCQNCGKGIMYGHNVSHSKRRTRRIFKPNLHVVRVEVGGVTKRMKLCSKCLRLLKGKSTRDLKKKEKISKNPEVQSSQEAISVTA
;
A
#
# COMPACT_ATOMS: atom_id res chain seq x y z
N MET A 1 -14.86 -13.43 3.70
CA MET A 1 -13.87 -14.37 4.27
C MET A 1 -12.55 -13.64 4.48
N ILE A 2 -11.92 -13.79 5.65
CA ILE A 2 -10.70 -13.04 5.99
C ILE A 2 -9.49 -13.77 5.39
N SER A 3 -8.99 -13.25 4.27
CA SER A 3 -7.92 -13.81 3.44
C SER A 3 -6.56 -13.94 4.16
N GLY A 4 -6.38 -15.05 4.88
CA GLY A 4 -5.06 -15.59 5.29
C GLY A 4 -4.12 -14.66 6.06
N ASN A 5 -2.81 -14.93 5.95
CA ASN A 5 -1.71 -14.14 6.51
C ASN A 5 -1.18 -13.11 5.50
N LYS A 6 -2.09 -12.46 4.76
CA LYS A 6 -1.77 -11.40 3.80
C LYS A 6 -2.42 -10.08 4.20
N CYS A 7 -1.69 -8.99 4.02
CA CYS A 7 -2.24 -7.64 4.18
C CYS A 7 -3.13 -7.28 2.99
N GLN A 8 -4.34 -6.80 3.26
CA GLN A 8 -5.30 -6.45 2.19
C GLN A 8 -4.95 -5.15 1.45
N ASN A 9 -4.19 -4.24 2.07
CA ASN A 9 -3.80 -2.97 1.45
C ASN A 9 -2.49 -3.05 0.63
N CYS A 10 -1.52 -3.84 1.05
CA CYS A 10 -0.20 -3.90 0.39
C CYS A 10 0.20 -5.30 -0.07
N GLY A 11 -0.66 -6.31 0.07
CA GLY A 11 -0.39 -7.68 -0.38
C GLY A 11 0.70 -8.43 0.39
N LYS A 12 1.36 -7.80 1.38
CA LYS A 12 2.44 -8.42 2.16
C LYS A 12 1.99 -9.76 2.74
N GLY A 13 2.67 -10.82 2.33
CA GLY A 13 2.42 -12.19 2.76
C GLY A 13 3.53 -12.75 3.64
N ILE A 14 3.43 -14.05 3.85
CA ILE A 14 4.46 -14.84 4.53
C ILE A 14 5.73 -14.84 3.69
N MET A 15 6.88 -14.64 4.34
CA MET A 15 8.19 -14.82 3.72
C MET A 15 8.87 -16.06 4.30
N TYR A 16 9.66 -16.75 3.49
CA TYR A 16 10.44 -17.90 3.92
C TYR A 16 11.90 -17.50 4.08
N GLY A 17 12.57 -18.05 5.09
CA GLY A 17 14.02 -17.94 5.19
C GLY A 17 14.59 -18.84 6.26
N HIS A 18 15.69 -18.42 6.88
CA HIS A 18 16.42 -19.24 7.86
C HIS A 18 16.65 -18.52 9.17
N ASN A 19 16.65 -19.27 10.28
CA ASN A 19 17.35 -18.88 11.50
C ASN A 19 18.80 -19.30 11.33
N VAL A 20 19.73 -18.40 11.64
CA VAL A 20 21.17 -18.65 11.53
C VAL A 20 21.75 -18.53 12.94
N SER A 21 22.33 -19.62 13.46
CA SER A 21 23.04 -19.60 14.73
C SER A 21 24.41 -18.93 14.60
N HIS A 22 25.06 -18.65 15.73
CA HIS A 22 26.45 -18.18 15.76
C HIS A 22 27.40 -19.12 15.01
N SER A 23 27.15 -20.44 15.08
CA SER A 23 27.85 -21.49 14.32
C SER A 23 27.41 -21.65 12.86
N LYS A 24 26.65 -20.69 12.30
CA LYS A 24 26.10 -20.71 10.93
C LYS A 24 25.20 -21.91 10.60
N ARG A 25 24.64 -22.58 11.61
CA ARG A 25 23.63 -23.63 11.39
C ARG A 25 22.33 -22.97 10.94
N ARG A 26 21.86 -23.35 9.74
CA ARG A 26 20.65 -22.80 9.13
C ARG A 26 19.45 -23.72 9.38
N THR A 27 18.43 -23.23 10.07
CA THR A 27 17.14 -23.93 10.22
C THR A 27 16.04 -23.15 9.48
N ARG A 28 15.10 -23.85 8.84
CA ARG A 28 13.99 -23.22 8.11
C ARG A 28 13.13 -22.40 9.08
N ARG A 29 12.77 -21.18 8.71
CA ARG A 29 11.83 -20.34 9.46
C ARG A 29 10.83 -19.65 8.54
N ILE A 30 9.65 -19.40 9.10
CA ILE A 30 8.57 -18.70 8.45
C ILE A 30 8.42 -17.32 9.09
N PHE A 31 8.55 -16.27 8.29
CA PHE A 31 8.32 -14.89 8.70
C PHE A 31 6.86 -14.52 8.44
N LYS A 32 6.06 -14.48 9.50
CA LYS A 32 4.68 -14.00 9.42
C LYS A 32 4.68 -12.46 9.48
N PRO A 33 3.98 -11.76 8.57
CA PRO A 33 3.80 -10.32 8.70
C PRO A 33 2.98 -10.00 9.94
N ASN A 34 3.29 -8.90 10.63
CA ASN A 34 2.50 -8.43 11.76
C ASN A 34 1.18 -7.80 11.25
N LEU A 35 0.11 -8.60 11.24
CA LEU A 35 -1.21 -8.24 10.75
C LEU A 35 -2.17 -8.05 11.93
N HIS A 36 -2.94 -6.96 11.89
CA HIS A 36 -3.99 -6.70 12.86
C HIS A 36 -5.33 -6.56 12.14
N VAL A 37 -6.39 -7.00 12.81
CA VAL A 37 -7.76 -6.82 12.35
C VAL A 37 -8.25 -5.47 12.84
N VAL A 38 -8.65 -4.60 11.92
CA VAL A 38 -9.17 -3.27 12.24
C VAL A 38 -10.46 -2.99 11.47
N ARG A 39 -11.28 -2.10 12.01
CA ARG A 39 -12.43 -1.53 11.30
C ARG A 39 -11.94 -0.31 10.53
N VAL A 40 -12.23 -0.27 9.24
CA VAL A 40 -11.87 0.84 8.34
C VAL A 40 -13.10 1.23 7.56
N GLU A 41 -13.34 2.53 7.44
CA GLU A 41 -14.37 3.08 6.57
C GLU A 41 -13.82 3.15 5.14
N VAL A 42 -14.46 2.43 4.23
CA VAL A 42 -14.10 2.42 2.81
C VAL A 42 -15.37 2.73 2.03
N GLY A 43 -15.45 3.95 1.47
CA GLY A 43 -16.61 4.39 0.69
C GLY A 43 -17.90 4.47 1.50
N GLY A 44 -17.84 4.95 2.74
CA GLY A 44 -19.02 5.11 3.62
C GLY A 44 -19.47 3.84 4.35
N VAL A 45 -18.89 2.68 4.04
CA VAL A 45 -19.20 1.42 4.73
C VAL A 45 -18.04 1.01 5.64
N THR A 46 -18.35 0.71 6.90
CA THR A 46 -17.36 0.16 7.84
C THR A 46 -17.09 -1.31 7.52
N LYS A 47 -15.86 -1.62 7.13
CA LYS A 47 -15.43 -2.99 6.82
C LYS A 47 -14.33 -3.44 7.77
N ARG A 48 -14.38 -4.71 8.17
CA ARG A 48 -13.30 -5.36 8.93
C ARG A 48 -12.21 -5.83 7.96
N MET A 49 -11.00 -5.32 8.12
CA MET A 49 -9.87 -5.62 7.25
C MET A 49 -8.62 -6.04 8.03
N LYS A 50 -7.81 -6.92 7.43
CA LYS A 50 -6.48 -7.29 7.95
C LYS A 50 -5.43 -6.37 7.35
N LEU A 51 -4.80 -5.58 8.21
CA LEU A 51 -3.78 -4.61 7.81
C LEU A 51 -2.46 -4.84 8.54
N CYS A 52 -1.35 -4.63 7.84
CA CYS A 52 -0.03 -4.69 8.46
C CYS A 52 0.25 -3.43 9.28
N SER A 53 1.11 -3.54 10.29
CA SER A 53 1.51 -2.41 11.15
C SER A 53 2.00 -1.19 10.36
N LYS A 54 2.70 -1.37 9.22
CA LYS A 54 3.11 -0.26 8.34
C LYS A 54 1.91 0.50 7.76
N CYS A 55 0.89 -0.22 7.28
CA CYS A 55 -0.32 0.40 6.73
C CYS A 55 -1.14 1.08 7.83
N LEU A 56 -1.23 0.48 9.02
CA LEU A 56 -1.93 1.09 10.15
C LEU A 56 -1.28 2.40 10.60
N ARG A 57 0.05 2.47 10.63
CA ARG A 57 0.78 3.71 10.90
C ARG A 57 0.46 4.80 9.88
N LEU A 58 0.41 4.46 8.59
CA LEU A 58 0.04 5.40 7.52
C LEU A 58 -1.42 5.86 7.58
N LEU A 59 -2.32 5.06 8.18
CA LEU A 59 -3.72 5.46 8.38
C LEU A 59 -3.89 6.35 9.60
N LYS A 60 -3.19 6.06 10.71
CA LYS A 60 -3.26 6.85 11.95
C LYS A 60 -2.49 8.17 11.88
N GLY A 61 -1.36 8.18 11.17
CA GLY A 61 -0.40 9.29 11.19
C GLY A 61 -0.68 10.42 10.20
N LYS A 62 -1.77 10.38 9.43
CA LYS A 62 -2.13 11.50 8.56
C LYS A 62 -2.77 12.60 9.38
N SER A 63 -1.97 13.60 9.72
CA SER A 63 -2.51 14.93 10.03
C SER A 63 -3.23 15.46 8.78
N THR A 64 -4.24 16.32 8.96
CA THR A 64 -5.06 16.91 7.89
C THR A 64 -4.25 17.55 6.74
N ARG A 65 -2.95 17.79 6.93
CA ARG A 65 -1.98 18.34 5.96
C ARG A 65 -1.61 17.36 4.84
N ASP A 66 -1.61 16.05 5.10
CA ASP A 66 -1.19 15.04 4.10
C ASP A 66 -2.29 14.67 3.10
N LEU A 67 -3.57 14.83 3.49
CA LEU A 67 -4.72 14.58 2.62
C LEU A 67 -4.82 15.65 1.51
N LYS A 68 -4.53 16.91 1.84
CA LYS A 68 -4.46 18.02 0.86
C LYS A 68 -3.36 17.85 -0.19
N LYS A 69 -2.28 17.13 0.11
CA LYS A 69 -1.19 16.86 -0.87
C LYS A 69 -1.64 15.89 -1.96
N LYS A 70 -2.57 14.96 -1.68
CA LYS A 70 -3.12 14.02 -2.68
C LYS A 70 -4.17 14.65 -3.60
N GLU A 71 -5.00 15.56 -3.10
CA GLU A 71 -5.93 16.34 -3.94
C GLU A 71 -5.20 17.28 -4.90
N LYS A 72 -4.01 17.78 -4.52
CA LYS A 72 -3.17 18.58 -5.44
C LYS A 72 -2.46 17.73 -6.51
N ILE A 73 -2.12 16.47 -6.22
CA ILE A 73 -1.46 15.58 -7.19
C ILE A 73 -2.44 15.02 -8.24
N SER A 74 -3.71 14.81 -7.89
CA SER A 74 -4.74 14.31 -8.82
C SER A 74 -5.39 15.41 -9.69
N LYS A 75 -5.07 16.68 -9.44
CA LYS A 75 -5.55 17.83 -10.23
C LYS A 75 -4.52 18.40 -11.22
N ASN A 76 -3.40 17.71 -11.44
CA ASN A 76 -2.53 18.00 -12.59
C ASN A 76 -2.75 16.94 -13.69
N PRO A 77 -3.80 17.05 -14.51
CA PRO A 77 -3.84 16.40 -15.81
C PRO A 77 -2.95 17.20 -16.75
N GLU A 78 -1.63 17.01 -16.69
CA GLU A 78 -0.70 17.59 -17.67
C GLU A 78 0.05 16.45 -18.38
N VAL A 79 -0.74 15.67 -19.11
CA VAL A 79 -0.33 15.08 -20.39
C VAL A 79 -1.40 15.52 -21.39
N GLN A 80 -1.41 16.82 -21.71
CA GLN A 80 -2.17 17.37 -22.82
C GLN A 80 -1.16 17.80 -23.89
N SER A 81 -0.99 16.91 -24.87
CA SER A 81 -0.84 17.23 -26.29
C SER A 81 -0.14 18.55 -26.61
N SER A 82 1.19 18.54 -26.65
CA SER A 82 1.93 19.56 -27.41
C SER A 82 1.96 19.15 -28.89
N GLN A 83 1.59 20.11 -29.74
CA GLN A 83 1.77 20.21 -31.20
C GLN A 83 0.48 20.02 -32.04
N GLU A 84 -0.35 21.06 -32.00
CA GLU A 84 -1.03 21.54 -33.20
C GLU A 84 -0.02 21.97 -34.29
N ALA A 85 -0.49 21.92 -35.53
CA ALA A 85 -0.02 22.65 -36.71
C ALA A 85 1.24 22.14 -37.45
N ILE A 86 0.99 21.27 -38.44
CA ILE A 86 1.63 21.40 -39.77
C ILE A 86 0.51 21.52 -40.82
N SER A 87 0.23 22.77 -41.18
CA SER A 87 -0.23 23.29 -42.47
C SER A 87 -1.02 22.38 -43.42
N VAL A 88 -2.34 22.60 -43.52
CA VAL A 88 -3.09 22.34 -44.76
C VAL A 88 -3.20 23.68 -45.51
N THR A 89 -2.34 23.85 -46.52
CA THR A 89 -2.48 24.87 -47.57
C THR A 89 -2.10 24.22 -48.90
N ALA A 90 -3.12 23.88 -49.70
CA ALA A 90 -3.22 23.92 -51.16
C ALA A 90 -4.48 23.14 -51.58
#